data_AF-A0A4V1UIW9-F1
#
_entry.id   AF-A0A4V1UIW9-F1
#
_cell.length_a   1.000
_cell.length_b   1.000
_cell.length_c   1.000
_cell.angle_alpha   90.00
_cell.angle_beta   90.00
_cell.angle_gamma   90.00
#
_symmetry.space_group_name_H-M   'P 1'
#
loop_
_entity.id
_entity.type
_entity.pdbx_description
1 polymer ?
#
loop_
_entity_poly.entity_id
_entity_poly.type
_entity_poly.pdbx_seq_one_letter_code
_entity_poly.pdbx_strand_id
1 'polypeptide(L)'
;MDLKITPKHLILALAGWAFALSAAAQYQWVGKDGRKVFSDRPPPADIQEKDILKQPGGRRAAPVVAPADNGDASPAPAPVAVARPQVDSNAPKISGKDAELQARKKKLEDEEAAKKKAEDDKVAQGQAENCDRARKAAATIQSGVRVSNTNAKGEREIMDDSARAAELKRVQAVVDRDCGK
;
A
#
# COMPACT_ATOMS: atom_id res chain seq x y z
N MET A 1 45.03 -12.39 5.72
CA MET A 1 43.96 -13.37 5.98
C MET A 1 43.70 -14.09 4.67
N ASP A 2 44.38 -15.21 4.44
CA ASP A 2 44.28 -15.97 3.19
C ASP A 2 42.96 -16.74 3.14
N LEU A 3 41.99 -16.20 2.41
CA LEU A 3 40.73 -16.89 2.13
C LEU A 3 40.98 -17.97 1.07
N LYS A 4 40.97 -19.24 1.47
CA LYS A 4 41.00 -20.38 0.54
C LYS A 4 39.62 -20.54 -0.13
N ILE A 5 39.46 -19.98 -1.33
CA ILE A 5 38.22 -20.09 -2.12
C ILE A 5 38.18 -21.48 -2.78
N THR A 6 37.28 -22.33 -2.30
CA THR A 6 37.02 -23.67 -2.86
C THR A 6 35.84 -23.62 -3.83
N PRO A 7 35.69 -24.56 -4.78
CA PRO A 7 34.60 -24.54 -5.76
C PRO A 7 33.19 -24.58 -5.11
N LYS A 8 33.06 -25.14 -3.90
CA LYS A 8 31.82 -25.07 -3.10
C LYS A 8 31.53 -23.64 -2.61
N HIS A 9 32.55 -22.87 -2.27
CA HIS A 9 32.39 -21.44 -1.92
C HIS A 9 32.03 -20.60 -3.15
N LEU A 10 32.55 -20.95 -4.33
CA LEU A 10 32.15 -20.31 -5.58
C LEU A 10 30.67 -20.58 -5.92
N ILE A 11 30.21 -21.83 -5.77
CA ILE A 11 28.81 -22.20 -6.00
C ILE A 11 27.87 -21.53 -4.98
N LEU A 12 28.26 -21.48 -3.70
CA LEU A 12 27.49 -20.81 -2.66
C LEU A 12 27.41 -19.29 -2.88
N ALA A 13 28.50 -18.67 -3.34
CA ALA A 13 28.53 -17.24 -3.69
C ALA A 13 27.67 -16.94 -4.92
N LEU A 14 27.72 -17.81 -5.94
CA LEU A 14 26.90 -17.65 -7.16
C LEU A 14 25.41 -17.84 -6.87
N ALA A 15 25.05 -18.79 -6.01
CA ALA A 15 23.67 -19.01 -5.58
C ALA A 15 23.13 -17.85 -4.71
N GLY A 16 23.97 -17.26 -3.86
CA GLY A 16 23.63 -16.06 -3.09
C GLY A 16 23.39 -14.83 -3.97
N TRP A 17 24.11 -14.71 -5.09
CA TRP A 17 23.96 -13.57 -6.00
C TRP A 17 22.65 -13.62 -6.82
N ALA A 18 22.12 -14.81 -7.10
CA ALA A 18 20.87 -14.99 -7.83
C ALA A 18 19.63 -14.43 -7.09
N PHE A 19 19.68 -14.27 -5.75
CA PHE A 19 18.59 -13.73 -4.95
C PHE A 19 18.53 -12.18 -4.94
N ALA A 20 19.56 -11.49 -5.43
CA ALA A 20 19.68 -10.03 -5.37
C ALA A 20 19.01 -9.29 -6.55
N LEU A 21 18.32 -9.99 -7.45
CA LEU A 21 17.74 -9.42 -8.68
C LEU A 21 16.27 -8.99 -8.54
N SER A 22 15.73 -8.87 -7.32
CA SER A 22 14.35 -8.43 -7.07
C SER A 22 14.21 -6.90 -7.03
N ALA A 23 14.62 -6.20 -8.10
CA ALA A 23 14.37 -4.76 -8.25
C ALA A 23 13.88 -4.44 -9.68
N ALA A 24 12.65 -4.84 -9.97
CA ALA A 24 12.04 -4.65 -11.29
C ALA A 24 10.68 -3.97 -11.19
N ALA A 25 10.60 -2.77 -10.59
CA ALA A 25 9.50 -1.82 -10.79
C ALA A 25 9.69 -0.45 -10.09
N GLN A 26 10.86 0.19 -10.21
CA GLN A 26 11.05 1.51 -9.61
C GLN A 26 10.48 2.64 -10.48
N TYR A 27 9.49 3.34 -9.93
CA TYR A 27 8.98 4.60 -10.44
C TYR A 27 9.98 5.73 -10.15
N GLN A 28 10.06 6.67 -11.07
CA GLN A 28 10.82 7.91 -10.92
C GLN A 28 9.95 9.07 -11.38
N TRP A 29 9.79 10.09 -10.54
CA TRP A 29 9.04 11.30 -10.90
C TRP A 29 9.63 12.56 -10.26
N VAL A 30 9.22 13.74 -10.71
CA VAL A 30 9.57 15.03 -10.11
C VAL A 30 8.49 15.44 -9.11
N GLY A 31 8.87 15.70 -7.87
CA GLY A 31 7.98 16.20 -6.81
C GLY A 31 7.75 17.72 -6.91
N LYS A 32 6.82 18.24 -6.11
CA LYS A 32 6.46 19.68 -6.06
C LYS A 32 7.66 20.60 -5.79
N ASP A 33 8.64 20.11 -5.05
CA ASP A 33 9.86 20.84 -4.72
C ASP A 33 10.92 20.80 -5.83
N GLY A 34 10.57 20.30 -7.03
CA GLY A 34 11.48 20.15 -8.17
C GLY A 34 12.50 19.02 -8.02
N ARG A 35 12.40 18.19 -6.97
CA ARG A 35 13.32 17.08 -6.68
C ARG A 35 12.85 15.78 -7.32
N LYS A 36 13.79 14.98 -7.80
CA LYS A 36 13.51 13.63 -8.33
C LYS A 36 13.28 12.65 -7.18
N VAL A 37 12.11 12.04 -7.16
CA VAL A 37 11.68 11.01 -6.20
C VAL A 37 11.71 9.66 -6.89
N PHE A 38 12.23 8.64 -6.20
CA PHE A 38 12.24 7.26 -6.65
C PHE A 38 11.42 6.41 -5.68
N SER A 39 10.49 5.61 -6.19
CA SER A 39 9.62 4.79 -5.35
C SER A 39 9.25 3.49 -6.04
N ASP A 40 9.06 2.42 -5.29
CA ASP A 40 8.49 1.17 -5.82
C ASP A 40 6.94 1.19 -5.86
N ARG A 41 6.33 2.28 -5.38
CA ARG A 41 4.88 2.52 -5.45
C ARG A 41 4.55 3.49 -6.59
N PRO A 42 3.37 3.36 -7.22
CA PRO A 42 2.95 4.31 -8.26
C PRO A 42 2.87 5.74 -7.71
N PRO A 43 3.16 6.76 -8.54
CA PRO A 43 3.09 8.16 -8.13
C PRO A 43 1.66 8.51 -7.68
N PRO A 44 1.50 9.31 -6.61
CA PRO A 44 0.21 9.87 -6.22
C PRO A 44 -0.42 10.69 -7.36
N ALA A 45 -1.76 10.77 -7.41
CA ALA A 45 -2.51 11.48 -8.47
C ALA A 45 -2.23 12.99 -8.56
N ASP A 46 -1.52 13.55 -7.59
CA ASP A 46 -1.09 14.94 -7.50
C ASP A 46 0.16 15.23 -8.37
N ILE A 47 0.83 14.20 -8.88
CA ILE A 47 1.96 14.30 -9.81
C ILE A 47 1.46 14.13 -11.25
N GLN A 48 1.68 15.15 -12.08
CA GLN A 48 1.26 15.13 -13.49
C GLN A 48 2.04 14.08 -14.30
N GLU A 49 1.43 13.51 -15.35
CA GLU A 49 2.10 12.46 -16.14
C GLU A 49 3.41 12.93 -16.80
N LYS A 50 3.51 14.22 -17.12
CA LYS A 50 4.72 14.84 -17.70
C LYS A 50 5.92 14.81 -16.74
N ASP A 51 5.67 14.70 -15.44
CA ASP A 51 6.70 14.70 -14.40
C ASP A 51 7.14 13.27 -14.03
N ILE A 52 6.52 12.23 -14.62
CA ILE A 52 6.88 10.83 -14.45
C ILE A 52 7.97 10.45 -15.46
N LEU A 53 9.20 10.33 -14.96
CA LEU A 53 10.40 10.03 -15.75
C LEU A 53 10.53 8.53 -16.06
N LYS A 54 10.14 7.66 -15.13
CA LYS A 54 10.27 6.21 -15.27
C LYS A 54 9.07 5.51 -14.64
N GLN A 55 8.49 4.57 -15.37
CA GLN A 55 7.45 3.70 -14.86
C GLN A 55 7.70 2.22 -15.24
N PRO A 56 7.36 1.27 -14.34
CA PRO A 56 7.40 -0.16 -14.64
C PRO A 56 6.35 -0.51 -15.69
N GLY A 57 6.70 -1.38 -16.64
CA GLY A 57 5.75 -1.82 -17.68
C GLY A 57 5.71 -0.98 -18.95
N GLY A 58 6.67 -0.09 -19.16
CA GLY A 58 7.04 0.37 -20.51
C GLY A 58 5.99 1.18 -21.26
N ARG A 59 5.07 1.87 -20.58
CA ARG A 59 4.25 2.90 -21.23
C ARG A 59 5.05 4.20 -21.35
N ARG A 60 6.07 4.26 -22.20
CA ARG A 60 6.51 5.58 -22.70
C ARG A 60 5.35 6.12 -23.52
N ALA A 61 4.64 7.13 -23.01
CA ALA A 61 3.76 7.92 -23.85
C ALA A 61 4.61 8.51 -24.97
N ALA A 62 4.24 8.23 -26.21
CA ALA A 62 4.90 8.75 -27.39
C ALA A 62 4.93 10.30 -27.32
N PRO A 63 5.99 10.95 -27.82
CA PRO A 63 6.00 12.41 -27.89
C PRO A 63 4.86 12.84 -28.82
N VAL A 64 3.90 13.57 -28.28
CA VAL A 64 2.99 14.37 -29.10
C VAL A 64 3.85 15.47 -29.70
N VAL A 65 4.13 15.32 -30.99
CA VAL A 65 4.74 16.37 -31.81
C VAL A 65 3.75 17.53 -31.84
N ALA A 66 4.04 18.58 -31.07
CA ALA A 66 3.41 19.88 -31.24
C ALA A 66 4.05 20.55 -32.47
N PRO A 67 3.29 20.99 -33.47
CA PRO A 67 3.76 22.03 -34.36
C PRO A 67 3.48 23.39 -33.71
N ALA A 68 4.50 24.26 -33.71
CA ALA A 68 4.40 25.65 -34.13
C ALA A 68 5.42 26.53 -33.41
N ASP A 69 6.35 26.98 -34.23
CA ASP A 69 7.16 28.18 -34.13
C ASP A 69 6.31 29.43 -33.81
N ASN A 70 6.88 30.27 -32.94
CA ASN A 70 6.82 31.73 -32.81
C ASN A 70 5.61 32.56 -33.31
N GLY A 71 5.18 33.47 -32.42
CA GLY A 71 5.22 34.90 -32.75
C GLY A 71 3.91 35.56 -33.19
N ASP A 72 3.31 36.26 -32.22
CA ASP A 72 2.66 37.58 -32.33
C ASP A 72 1.45 37.84 -33.26
N ALA A 73 0.67 38.83 -32.79
CA ALA A 73 -0.38 39.61 -33.48
C ALA A 73 -1.82 39.06 -33.58
N SER A 74 -2.69 39.71 -32.81
CA SER A 74 -4.12 39.97 -33.12
C SER A 74 -4.26 40.64 -34.49
N PRO A 75 -5.34 40.41 -35.29
CA PRO A 75 -6.62 41.11 -35.07
C PRO A 75 -7.91 40.36 -35.51
N ALA A 76 -9.07 40.88 -35.10
CA ALA A 76 -10.41 40.64 -35.66
C ALA A 76 -10.72 41.66 -36.80
N PRO A 77 -11.89 41.70 -37.50
CA PRO A 77 -12.92 40.69 -37.89
C PRO A 77 -13.39 40.76 -39.39
N ALA A 78 -14.17 39.73 -39.82
CA ALA A 78 -15.29 39.74 -40.82
C ALA A 78 -15.03 39.96 -42.34
N PRO A 79 -15.95 39.63 -43.31
CA PRO A 79 -17.14 38.73 -43.32
C PRO A 79 -17.33 37.86 -44.62
N VAL A 80 -18.48 37.14 -44.66
CA VAL A 80 -19.26 36.54 -45.79
C VAL A 80 -18.69 35.38 -46.63
N ALA A 81 -19.38 34.24 -46.61
CA ALA A 81 -20.20 33.71 -47.72
C ALA A 81 -20.52 32.22 -47.54
N VAL A 82 -21.67 31.82 -48.08
CA VAL A 82 -22.39 30.58 -47.84
C VAL A 82 -21.79 29.40 -48.61
N ALA A 83 -21.54 28.27 -47.94
CA ALA A 83 -21.50 26.95 -48.58
C ALA A 83 -21.79 25.86 -47.53
N ARG A 84 -22.87 25.09 -47.74
CA ARG A 84 -23.05 23.77 -47.09
C ARG A 84 -22.30 22.72 -47.94
N PRO A 85 -21.58 21.79 -47.30
CA PRO A 85 -21.90 20.36 -47.43
C PRO A 85 -21.94 19.70 -46.03
N GLN A 86 -23.00 18.99 -45.65
CA GLN A 86 -23.13 17.52 -45.78
C GLN A 86 -21.97 16.74 -45.15
N VAL A 87 -22.33 15.98 -44.08
CA VAL A 87 -21.70 14.77 -43.48
C VAL A 87 -20.19 14.83 -43.20
N ASP A 88 -19.74 14.67 -41.96
CA ASP A 88 -19.60 13.33 -41.38
C ASP A 88 -20.05 13.22 -39.92
N SER A 89 -21.13 12.48 -39.71
CA SER A 89 -21.36 11.80 -38.44
C SER A 89 -20.46 10.57 -38.38
N ASN A 90 -19.18 10.78 -38.08
CA ASN A 90 -18.30 9.70 -37.68
C ASN A 90 -17.58 10.06 -36.38
N ALA A 91 -18.39 10.33 -35.35
CA ALA A 91 -17.95 10.20 -33.98
C ALA A 91 -17.83 8.69 -33.68
N PRO A 92 -16.63 8.15 -33.38
CA PRO A 92 -16.54 6.78 -32.92
C PRO A 92 -17.38 6.63 -31.66
N LYS A 93 -18.21 5.59 -31.59
CA LYS A 93 -18.99 5.23 -30.39
C LYS A 93 -18.02 4.96 -29.23
N ILE A 94 -17.76 5.97 -28.40
CA ILE A 94 -17.01 5.85 -27.13
C ILE A 94 -17.89 5.25 -26.00
N SER A 95 -19.20 5.03 -26.25
CA SER A 95 -20.14 4.56 -25.21
C SER A 95 -19.90 3.12 -24.71
N GLY A 96 -19.33 2.24 -25.53
CA GLY A 96 -19.04 0.86 -25.12
C GLY A 96 -17.89 0.75 -24.10
N LYS A 97 -16.91 1.66 -24.19
CA LYS A 97 -15.76 1.71 -23.28
C LYS A 97 -16.13 2.30 -21.92
N ASP A 98 -17.08 3.23 -21.88
CA ASP A 98 -17.57 3.83 -20.64
C ASP A 98 -18.36 2.80 -19.80
N ALA A 99 -19.21 2.00 -20.44
CA ALA A 99 -19.94 0.92 -19.77
C ALA A 99 -19.01 -0.16 -19.18
N GLU A 100 -17.94 -0.53 -19.90
CA GLU A 100 -16.95 -1.49 -19.39
C GLU A 100 -16.12 -0.90 -18.22
N LEU A 101 -15.79 0.39 -18.28
CA LEU A 101 -15.10 1.08 -17.19
C LEU A 101 -15.98 1.21 -15.94
N GLN A 102 -17.27 1.50 -16.09
CA GLN A 102 -18.21 1.55 -14.96
C GLN A 102 -18.41 0.16 -14.34
N ALA A 103 -18.54 -0.88 -15.16
CA ALA A 103 -18.61 -2.26 -14.68
C ALA A 103 -17.33 -2.68 -13.93
N ARG A 104 -16.15 -2.26 -14.40
CA ARG A 104 -14.87 -2.54 -13.73
C ARG A 104 -14.71 -1.74 -12.43
N LYS A 105 -15.14 -0.48 -12.38
CA LYS A 105 -15.16 0.33 -11.15
C LYS A 105 -16.06 -0.31 -10.09
N LYS A 106 -17.29 -0.69 -10.46
CA LYS A 106 -18.23 -1.34 -9.53
C LYS A 106 -17.67 -2.65 -8.98
N LYS A 107 -17.04 -3.49 -9.82
CA LYS A 107 -16.38 -4.72 -9.35
C LYS A 107 -15.25 -4.44 -8.35
N LEU A 108 -14.43 -3.42 -8.59
CA LEU A 108 -13.35 -3.05 -7.67
C LEU A 108 -13.89 -2.50 -6.34
N GLU A 109 -14.95 -1.70 -6.38
CA GLU A 109 -15.62 -1.18 -5.18
C GLU A 109 -16.28 -2.31 -4.37
N ASP A 110 -16.95 -3.26 -5.03
CA ASP A 110 -17.55 -4.43 -4.38
C ASP A 110 -16.46 -5.34 -3.76
N GLU A 111 -15.34 -5.54 -4.45
CA GLU A 111 -14.18 -6.28 -3.92
C GLU A 111 -13.51 -5.55 -2.74
N GLU A 112 -13.37 -4.23 -2.79
CA GLU A 112 -12.82 -3.43 -1.70
C GLU A 112 -13.74 -3.42 -0.48
N ALA A 113 -15.06 -3.26 -0.69
CA ALA A 113 -16.06 -3.32 0.36
C ALA A 113 -16.10 -4.71 1.02
N ALA A 114 -16.00 -5.78 0.22
CA ALA A 114 -15.93 -7.15 0.73
C ALA A 114 -14.64 -7.38 1.53
N LYS A 115 -13.49 -6.89 1.05
CA LYS A 115 -12.21 -6.96 1.79
C LYS A 115 -12.29 -6.17 3.10
N LYS A 116 -12.80 -4.93 3.06
CA LYS A 116 -12.93 -4.10 4.25
C LYS A 116 -13.82 -4.75 5.30
N LYS A 117 -14.98 -5.28 4.90
CA LYS A 117 -15.86 -6.02 5.81
C LYS A 117 -15.16 -7.24 6.40
N ALA A 118 -14.45 -8.02 5.58
CA ALA A 118 -13.72 -9.19 6.07
C ALA A 118 -12.59 -8.81 7.05
N GLU A 119 -11.90 -7.69 6.85
CA GLU A 119 -10.87 -7.20 7.79
C GLU A 119 -11.50 -6.65 9.07
N ASP A 120 -12.61 -5.90 8.97
CA ASP A 120 -13.34 -5.40 10.14
C ASP A 120 -13.89 -6.55 11.00
N ASP A 121 -14.43 -7.61 10.36
CA ASP A 121 -14.91 -8.81 11.05
C ASP A 121 -13.76 -9.56 11.75
N LYS A 122 -12.57 -9.67 11.10
CA LYS A 122 -11.37 -10.25 11.72
C LYS A 122 -10.89 -9.44 12.91
N VAL A 123 -10.89 -8.11 12.81
CA VAL A 123 -10.49 -7.22 13.90
C VAL A 123 -11.48 -7.34 15.05
N ALA A 124 -12.78 -7.37 14.77
CA ALA A 124 -13.83 -7.55 15.78
C ALA A 124 -13.72 -8.90 16.48
N GLN A 125 -13.50 -9.99 15.72
CA GLN A 125 -13.27 -11.31 16.30
C GLN A 125 -12.01 -11.32 17.17
N GLY A 126 -10.90 -10.75 16.68
CA GLY A 126 -9.66 -10.66 17.44
C GLY A 126 -9.82 -9.86 18.74
N GLN A 127 -10.60 -8.77 18.72
CA GLN A 127 -10.92 -7.97 19.90
C GLN A 127 -11.75 -8.79 20.91
N ALA A 128 -12.78 -9.50 20.45
CA ALA A 128 -13.59 -10.36 21.31
C ALA A 128 -12.77 -11.47 21.99
N GLU A 129 -11.92 -12.18 21.21
CA GLU A 129 -11.05 -13.21 21.76
C GLU A 129 -10.02 -12.65 22.74
N ASN A 130 -9.45 -11.47 22.45
CA ASN A 130 -8.53 -10.80 23.36
C ASN A 130 -9.24 -10.39 24.66
N CYS A 131 -10.45 -9.86 24.57
CA CYS A 131 -11.27 -9.53 25.72
C CYS A 131 -11.51 -10.75 26.62
N ASP A 132 -11.94 -11.86 26.04
CA ASP A 132 -12.19 -13.10 26.78
C ASP A 132 -10.93 -13.65 27.46
N ARG A 133 -9.80 -13.66 26.74
CA ARG A 133 -8.51 -14.07 27.29
C ARG A 133 -8.05 -13.15 28.43
N ALA A 134 -8.17 -11.85 28.25
CA ALA A 134 -7.76 -10.86 29.25
C ALA A 134 -8.62 -10.95 30.51
N ARG A 135 -9.94 -11.10 30.39
CA ARG A 135 -10.85 -11.30 31.54
C ARG A 135 -10.49 -12.57 32.33
N LYS A 136 -10.25 -13.68 31.64
CA LYS A 136 -9.85 -14.95 32.29
C LYS A 136 -8.49 -14.83 33.00
N ALA A 137 -7.53 -14.13 32.39
CA ALA A 137 -6.23 -13.88 33.01
C ALA A 137 -6.35 -12.99 34.26
N ALA A 138 -7.14 -11.91 34.18
CA ALA A 138 -7.39 -11.03 35.32
C ALA A 138 -8.04 -11.78 36.49
N ALA A 139 -9.07 -12.58 36.22
CA ALA A 139 -9.73 -13.41 37.22
C ALA A 139 -8.76 -14.41 37.87
N THR A 140 -7.86 -15.02 37.08
CA THR A 140 -6.84 -15.93 37.59
C THR A 140 -5.90 -15.22 38.56
N ILE A 141 -5.39 -14.03 38.20
CA ILE A 141 -4.48 -13.26 39.06
C ILE A 141 -5.20 -12.80 40.34
N GLN A 142 -6.47 -12.38 40.24
CA GLN A 142 -7.28 -11.93 41.37
C GLN A 142 -7.72 -13.07 42.30
N SER A 143 -7.81 -14.31 41.81
CA SER A 143 -8.25 -15.46 42.60
C SER A 143 -7.29 -15.87 43.73
N GLY A 144 -6.08 -15.31 43.77
CA GLY A 144 -5.07 -15.62 44.79
C GLY A 144 -4.35 -16.96 44.59
N VAL A 145 -4.57 -17.64 43.46
CA VAL A 145 -3.83 -18.86 43.12
C VAL A 145 -2.36 -18.55 42.88
N ARG A 146 -1.46 -19.46 43.28
CA ARG A 146 -0.03 -19.32 42.99
C ARG A 146 0.22 -19.53 41.49
N VAL A 147 0.58 -18.45 40.81
CA VAL A 147 1.03 -18.47 39.41
C VAL A 147 2.55 -18.57 39.37
N SER A 148 3.07 -19.51 38.58
CA SER A 148 4.50 -19.65 38.34
C SER A 148 4.83 -19.14 36.95
N ASN A 149 5.79 -18.20 36.88
CA ASN A 149 6.33 -17.67 35.64
C ASN A 149 7.72 -18.22 35.39
N THR A 150 8.12 -18.26 34.12
CA THR A 150 9.49 -18.58 33.74
C THR A 150 10.26 -17.26 33.58
N ASN A 151 11.34 -17.11 34.33
CA ASN A 151 12.19 -15.91 34.25
C ASN A 151 13.12 -15.96 33.03
N ALA A 152 13.90 -14.90 32.81
CA ALA A 152 14.83 -14.81 31.67
C ALA A 152 15.92 -15.89 31.65
N LYS A 153 16.15 -16.58 32.78
CA LYS A 153 17.13 -17.69 32.91
C LYS A 153 16.50 -19.06 32.66
N GLY A 154 15.19 -19.12 32.39
CA GLY A 154 14.47 -20.37 32.17
C GLY A 154 14.02 -21.05 33.47
N GLU A 155 14.21 -20.42 34.62
CA GLU A 155 13.81 -20.98 35.92
C GLU A 155 12.36 -20.63 36.24
N ARG A 156 11.68 -21.51 36.95
CA ARG A 156 10.31 -21.27 37.44
C ARG A 156 10.37 -20.45 38.73
N GLU A 157 9.76 -19.29 38.70
CA GLU A 157 9.58 -18.40 39.83
C GLU A 157 8.09 -18.28 40.16
N ILE A 158 7.76 -18.16 41.45
CA ILE A 158 6.38 -17.86 41.86
C ILE A 158 6.19 -16.35 41.75
N MET A 159 5.15 -15.92 41.07
CA MET A 159 4.79 -14.51 40.98
C MET A 159 4.61 -13.95 42.40
N ASP A 160 5.34 -12.90 42.76
CA ASP A 160 5.18 -12.19 44.04
C ASP A 160 4.02 -11.18 43.98
N ASP A 161 3.76 -10.47 45.08
CA ASP A 161 2.65 -9.50 45.13
C ASP A 161 2.87 -8.28 44.23
N SER A 162 4.12 -7.86 44.05
CA SER A 162 4.48 -6.74 43.18
C SER A 162 4.25 -7.12 41.71
N ALA A 163 4.72 -8.30 41.32
CA ALA A 163 4.53 -8.87 40.01
C ALA A 163 3.05 -9.14 39.71
N ARG A 164 2.27 -9.62 40.70
CA ARG A 164 0.80 -9.76 40.58
C ARG A 164 0.15 -8.42 40.28
N ALA A 165 0.48 -7.36 41.03
CA ALA A 165 -0.11 -6.04 40.84
C ALA A 165 0.26 -5.43 39.47
N ALA A 166 1.51 -5.56 39.05
CA ALA A 166 1.98 -5.09 37.75
C ALA A 166 1.29 -5.83 36.59
N GLU A 167 1.19 -7.17 36.69
CA GLU A 167 0.54 -7.98 35.67
C GLU A 167 -0.97 -7.73 35.63
N LEU A 168 -1.61 -7.57 36.80
CA LEU A 168 -3.02 -7.22 36.86
C LEU A 168 -3.30 -5.88 36.17
N LYS A 169 -2.46 -4.87 36.41
CA LYS A 169 -2.57 -3.57 35.73
C LYS A 169 -2.41 -3.70 34.22
N ARG A 170 -1.45 -4.51 33.76
CA ARG A 170 -1.20 -4.77 32.34
C ARG A 170 -2.39 -5.44 31.68
N VAL A 171 -2.95 -6.48 32.32
CA VAL A 171 -4.11 -7.22 31.81
C VAL A 171 -5.36 -6.33 31.84
N GLN A 172 -5.54 -5.52 32.89
CA GLN A 172 -6.67 -4.59 32.97
C GLN A 172 -6.64 -3.56 31.84
N ALA A 173 -5.49 -3.02 31.47
CA ALA A 173 -5.37 -2.14 30.30
C ALA A 173 -5.79 -2.82 28.97
N VAL A 174 -5.57 -4.14 28.85
CA VAL A 174 -6.06 -4.92 27.70
C VAL A 174 -7.58 -5.09 27.76
N VAL A 175 -8.12 -5.39 28.95
CA VAL A 175 -9.58 -5.45 29.17
C VAL A 175 -10.22 -4.11 28.79
N ASP A 176 -9.69 -2.99 29.27
CA ASP A 176 -10.26 -1.66 29.01
C ASP A 176 -10.23 -1.31 27.52
N ARG A 177 -9.17 -1.72 26.80
CA ARG A 177 -9.01 -1.49 25.36
C ARG A 177 -9.92 -2.39 24.51
N ASP A 178 -9.96 -3.68 24.80
CA ASP A 178 -10.55 -4.69 23.92
C ASP A 178 -11.99 -5.07 24.32
N CYS A 179 -12.42 -4.78 25.56
CA CYS A 179 -13.77 -5.06 26.06
C CYS A 179 -14.68 -3.84 26.14
N GLY A 180 -14.19 -2.63 25.90
CA GLY A 180 -14.90 -1.35 26.10
C GLY A 180 -15.71 -0.85 24.91
N LYS A 181 -16.06 -1.72 23.95
CA LYS A 181 -16.92 -1.40 22.81
C LYS A 181 -18.35 -1.86 22.99
#